data_AF-A0A0A0D308-F1
#
_entry.id   AF-A0A0A0D308-F1
#
_cell.length_a   1.000
_cell.length_b   1.000
_cell.length_c   1.000
_cell.angle_alpha   90.00
_cell.angle_beta   90.00
_cell.angle_gamma   90.00
#
_symmetry.space_group_name_H-M   'P 1'
#
loop_
_entity.id
_entity.type
_entity.pdbx_description
1 polymer ?
#
loop_
_entity_poly.entity_id
_entity_poly.type
_entity_poly.pdbx_seq_one_letter_code
_entity_poly.pdbx_strand_id
1 'polypeptide(L)'
;EARRAEVLEQAPNGVETPWRDGASTGRVRPVSTFIDASGRFCREFVEAVEGPDGPRSGGGIACRVGQRDWRIWWPDGKDGGQAL
;
A
#
# COMPACT_ATOMS: atom_id res chain seq x y z
N GLU A 1 8.13 0.74 14.88
CA GLU A 1 7.57 1.45 13.72
C GLU A 1 6.23 0.82 13.32
N ALA A 2 5.35 1.57 12.66
CA ALA A 2 4.08 1.03 12.15
C ALA A 2 4.32 0.12 10.95
N ARG A 3 3.48 -0.93 10.80
CA ARG A 3 3.52 -1.79 9.62
C ARG A 3 2.94 -1.06 8.42
N ARG A 4 3.23 -1.57 7.21
CA ARG A 4 2.77 -0.99 5.95
C ARG A 4 1.25 -0.86 5.87
N ALA A 5 0.49 -1.89 6.24
CA ALA A 5 -0.97 -1.83 6.34
C ALA A 5 -1.44 -0.79 7.36
N GLU A 6 -0.73 -0.74 8.50
CA GLU A 6 -0.75 0.31 9.54
C GLU A 6 -0.91 1.72 8.95
N VAL A 7 0.09 2.03 8.14
CA VAL A 7 0.29 3.34 7.53
C VAL A 7 -0.73 3.60 6.42
N LEU A 8 -1.06 2.60 5.60
CA LEU A 8 -2.08 2.77 4.55
C LEU A 8 -3.48 3.04 5.12
N GLU A 9 -3.79 2.54 6.32
CA GLU A 9 -5.06 2.84 6.99
C GLU A 9 -5.09 4.28 7.55
N GLN A 10 -3.99 4.72 8.17
CA GLN A 10 -3.99 5.94 9.01
C GLN A 10 -3.43 7.18 8.31
N ALA A 11 -2.50 7.02 7.36
CA ALA A 11 -1.83 8.16 6.75
C ALA A 11 -2.82 9.01 5.95
N PRO A 12 -2.79 10.34 6.01
CA PRO A 12 -3.59 11.19 5.13
C PRO A 12 -3.16 11.08 3.66
N ASN A 13 -4.06 11.43 2.73
CA ASN A 13 -3.67 11.59 1.33
C ASN A 13 -2.64 12.72 1.19
N GLY A 14 -1.64 12.52 0.33
CA GLY A 14 -0.55 13.45 0.07
C GLY A 14 0.60 13.41 1.08
N VAL A 15 0.44 12.73 2.22
CA VAL A 15 1.48 12.65 3.26
C VAL A 15 2.33 11.40 3.07
N GLU A 16 3.63 11.60 2.83
CA GLU A 16 4.60 10.51 2.77
C GLU A 16 4.93 10.05 4.18
N THR A 17 4.65 8.77 4.48
CA THR A 17 4.82 8.20 5.81
C THR A 17 5.74 6.99 5.75
N PRO A 18 6.77 6.91 6.61
CA PRO A 18 7.65 5.76 6.67
C PRO A 18 6.98 4.55 7.34
N TRP A 19 7.37 3.35 6.94
CA TRP A 19 6.92 2.08 7.53
C TRP A 19 8.08 1.09 7.61
N ARG A 20 7.93 0.09 8.49
CA ARG A 20 8.81 -1.08 8.58
C ARG A 20 7.98 -2.34 8.73
N ASP A 21 8.36 -3.38 8.00
CA ASP A 21 7.81 -4.72 8.15
C ASP A 21 8.92 -5.78 8.04
N GLY A 22 9.31 -6.34 9.19
CA GLY A 22 10.46 -7.25 9.29
C GLY A 22 11.76 -6.60 8.78
N ALA A 23 12.37 -7.25 7.78
CA ALA A 23 13.59 -6.78 7.12
C ALA A 23 13.35 -5.72 6.04
N SER A 24 12.09 -5.43 5.70
CA SER A 24 11.74 -4.43 4.69
C SER A 24 11.37 -3.11 5.35
N THR A 25 11.85 -2.01 4.78
CA THR A 25 11.46 -0.64 5.15
C THR A 25 10.96 0.09 3.94
N GLY A 26 10.23 1.18 4.15
CA GLY A 26 9.83 1.99 3.02
C GLY A 26 9.15 3.28 3.42
N ARG A 27 8.71 4.01 2.39
CA ARG A 27 7.82 5.15 2.52
C ARG A 27 6.64 4.93 1.60
N VAL A 28 5.45 5.24 2.09
CA VAL A 28 4.22 5.18 1.31
C VAL A 28 3.50 6.52 1.40
N ARG A 29 3.00 6.99 0.26
CA ARG A 29 2.20 8.20 0.15
C ARG A 29 0.89 7.84 -0.51
N PRO A 30 -0.22 7.80 0.26
CA PRO A 30 -1.55 7.68 -0.34
C PRO A 30 -1.82 8.88 -1.23
N VAL A 31 -2.31 8.63 -2.44
CA VAL A 31 -2.61 9.66 -3.45
C VAL A 31 -4.09 9.98 -3.45
N SER A 32 -4.93 8.94 -3.48
CA SER A 32 -6.38 9.07 -3.59
C SER A 32 -7.08 7.96 -2.80
N THR A 33 -8.29 8.25 -2.36
CA THR A 33 -9.16 7.31 -1.65
C THR A 33 -10.51 7.29 -2.37
N PHE A 34 -11.02 6.10 -2.67
CA PHE A 34 -12.27 5.93 -3.42
C PHE A 34 -12.99 4.64 -3.02
N ILE A 35 -14.28 4.56 -3.36
CA ILE A 35 -15.05 3.32 -3.28
C ILE A 35 -15.09 2.73 -4.69
N ASP A 36 -14.69 1.47 -4.85
CA ASP A 36 -14.76 0.80 -6.15
C ASP A 36 -16.20 0.39 -6.52
N ALA A 37 -16.39 -0.12 -7.75
CA ALA A 37 -17.70 -0.55 -8.23
C ALA A 37 -18.34 -1.68 -7.39
N SER A 38 -17.55 -2.41 -6.60
CA SER A 38 -18.02 -3.46 -5.69
C SER A 38 -18.30 -2.97 -4.27
N GLY A 39 -18.17 -1.67 -4.00
CA GLY A 39 -18.38 -1.08 -2.69
C GLY A 39 -17.17 -1.18 -1.75
N ARG A 40 -15.99 -1.57 -2.25
CA ARG A 40 -14.79 -1.68 -1.41
C ARG A 40 -14.09 -0.34 -1.28
N PHE A 41 -13.65 -0.06 -0.07
CA PHE A 41 -12.76 1.06 0.19
C PHE A 41 -11.38 0.76 -0.40
N CYS A 42 -10.97 1.59 -1.36
CA CYS A 42 -9.72 1.47 -2.05
C CYS A 42 -8.89 2.75 -1.91
N ARG A 43 -7.58 2.57 -2.01
CA ARG A 43 -6.61 3.64 -1.86
C ARG A 43 -5.53 3.48 -2.90
N GLU A 44 -5.38 4.49 -3.73
CA GLU A 44 -4.24 4.62 -4.62
C GLU A 44 -3.07 5.19 -3.83
N PHE A 45 -1.88 4.64 -4.03
CA PHE A 45 -0.68 5.07 -3.33
C PHE A 45 0.54 4.99 -4.26
N VAL A 46 1.58 5.74 -3.88
CA VAL A 46 2.94 5.53 -4.39
C VAL A 46 3.83 5.13 -3.24
N GLU A 47 4.82 4.28 -3.50
CA GLU A 47 5.77 3.87 -2.49
C GLU A 47 7.18 3.68 -3.01
N ALA A 48 8.12 3.73 -2.07
CA ALA A 48 9.48 3.26 -2.22
C ALA A 48 9.75 2.24 -1.11
N VAL A 49 10.24 1.06 -1.49
CA VAL A 49 10.55 -0.08 -0.63
C VAL A 49 12.03 -0.36 -0.70
N GLU A 50 12.65 -0.53 0.45
CA GLU A 50 14.01 -1.03 0.62
C GLU A 50 13.89 -2.38 1.33
N GLY A 51 14.17 -3.46 0.61
CA GLY A 51 14.07 -4.82 1.13
C GLY A 51 15.22 -5.71 0.66
N PRO A 52 15.23 -6.98 1.09
CA PRO A 52 16.28 -7.94 0.74
C PRO A 52 16.42 -8.19 -0.77
N ASP A 53 15.34 -7.99 -1.54
CA ASP A 53 15.36 -8.10 -3.01
C ASP A 53 15.88 -6.84 -3.72
N GLY A 54 16.37 -5.85 -2.95
CA GLY A 54 16.79 -4.55 -3.45
C GLY A 54 15.70 -3.47 -3.41
N PRO A 55 16.07 -2.22 -3.76
CA PRO A 55 15.14 -1.10 -3.76
C PRO A 55 14.11 -1.23 -4.88
N ARG A 56 12.84 -0.96 -4.57
CA ARG A 56 11.72 -0.95 -5.52
C ARG A 56 10.88 0.29 -5.31
N SER A 57 10.35 0.88 -6.37
CA SER A 57 9.40 1.99 -6.27
C SER A 57 8.29 1.84 -7.29
N GLY A 58 7.09 2.31 -6.97
CA GLY A 58 5.93 2.16 -7.83
C GLY A 58 4.66 2.74 -7.23
N GLY A 59 3.63 2.82 -8.07
CA GLY A 59 2.26 3.15 -7.66
C GLY A 59 1.38 1.91 -7.67
N GLY A 60 0.38 1.85 -6.79
CA GLY A 60 -0.55 0.73 -6.70
C GLY A 60 -1.89 1.13 -6.11
N ILE A 61 -2.84 0.20 -6.15
CA ILE A 61 -4.14 0.34 -5.52
C ILE A 61 -4.26 -0.72 -4.43
N ALA A 62 -4.44 -0.31 -3.18
CA ALA A 62 -4.82 -1.20 -2.09
C ALA A 62 -6.34 -1.15 -1.94
N CYS A 63 -7.03 -2.28 -1.90
CA CYS A 63 -8.46 -2.35 -1.60
C CYS A 63 -8.69 -3.19 -0.34
N ARG A 64 -9.57 -2.70 0.54
CA ARG A 64 -9.95 -3.39 1.78
C ARG A 64 -10.77 -4.64 1.45
N VAL A 65 -10.32 -5.78 1.95
CA VAL A 65 -11.00 -7.08 1.80
C VAL A 65 -11.54 -7.63 3.13
N GLY A 66 -11.20 -6.99 4.25
CA GLY A 66 -11.69 -7.35 5.58
C GLY A 66 -11.56 -6.19 6.58
N GLN A 67 -11.80 -6.43 7.86
CA GLN A 67 -11.70 -5.39 8.90
C GLN A 67 -10.26 -4.86 9.04
N ARG A 68 -9.22 -5.63 8.73
CA ARG A 68 -7.81 -5.19 8.79
C ARG A 68 -6.97 -5.66 7.61
N ASP A 69 -7.61 -6.25 6.60
CA ASP A 69 -6.93 -6.90 5.49
C ASP A 69 -7.08 -6.07 4.22
N TRP A 70 -5.94 -5.85 3.56
CA TRP A 70 -5.82 -5.08 2.34
C TRP A 70 -5.20 -5.96 1.26
N ARG A 71 -5.74 -5.87 0.04
CA ARG A 71 -5.17 -6.51 -1.15
C ARG A 71 -4.62 -5.44 -2.09
N ILE A 72 -3.38 -5.58 -2.51
CA ILE A 72 -2.70 -4.63 -3.39
C ILE A 72 -2.69 -5.11 -4.83
N TRP A 73 -3.01 -4.20 -5.74
CA TRP A 73 -2.81 -4.35 -7.18
C TRP A 73 -1.76 -3.37 -7.69
N TRP A 74 -0.81 -3.92 -8.45
CA TRP A 74 0.22 -3.18 -9.15
C TRP A 74 -0.16 -3.05 -10.63
N PRO A 75 -0.19 -1.83 -11.20
CA PRO A 75 -0.49 -1.60 -12.60
C PRO A 75 0.66 -2.01 -13.55
N ASP A 76 1.85 -2.33 -13.04
CA ASP A 76 3.01 -2.77 -13.83
C ASP A 76 2.93 -4.23 -14.30
N GLY A 77 1.79 -4.91 -14.06
CA GLY A 77 1.53 -6.25 -14.59
C GLY A 77 2.27 -7.37 -13.86
N LYS A 78 2.89 -7.10 -12.70
CA LYS A 78 3.35 -8.17 -11.81
C LYS A 78 2.15 -8.70 -11.03
N ASP A 79 1.58 -9.75 -11.59
CA ASP A 79 0.32 -10.39 -11.22
C ASP A 79 0.01 -10.50 -9.72
N GLY A 80 -1.27 -10.26 -9.41
CA GLY A 80 -1.95 -10.98 -8.32
C GLY A 80 -1.88 -10.34 -6.94
N GLY A 81 -2.75 -9.34 -6.71
CA GLY A 81 -3.41 -9.11 -5.42
C GLY A 81 -2.65 -9.55 -4.17
N GLN A 82 -1.52 -8.93 -3.85
CA GLN A 82 -0.71 -9.32 -2.69
C GLN A 82 -1.41 -8.85 -1.41
N ALA A 83 -1.61 -9.77 -0.46
CA ALA A 83 -2.08 -9.42 0.87
C ALA A 83 -0.95 -8.72 1.63
N LEU A 84 -1.30 -7.66 2.37
CA LEU A 84 -0.40 -7.01 3.32
C LEU A 84 -0.34 -7.76 4.65
#